data_AF-A0A7X9PFJ5-F1
#
_entry.id   AF-A0A7X9PFJ5-F1
#
_cell.length_a   1.000
_cell.length_b   1.000
_cell.length_c   1.000
_cell.angle_alpha   90.00
_cell.angle_beta   90.00
_cell.angle_gamma   90.00
#
_symmetry.space_group_name_H-M   'P 1'
#
loop_
_entity.id
_entity.type
_entity.pdbx_description
1 polymer ?
#
loop_
_entity_poly.entity_id
_entity_poly.type
_entity_poly.pdbx_seq_one_letter_code
_entity_poly.pdbx_strand_id
1 'polypeptide(L)'
;MYKLFDRLQNAGFFGVDVDLEISLFEYNFLMRPTDIKGEYQVIFAFSNQDFPLGVMFDYGYISTKDIKEFLEESWFDAPGFLSFVGMSKTSWLKLPIQHKFQDLISYYAIEEFGFSCYYPISIFSLARTYKTK
;
A
#
# COMPACT_ATOMS: atom_id res chain seq x y z
N MET A 1 -6.24 7.50 21.58
CA MET A 1 -4.89 7.11 21.12
C MET A 1 -4.87 5.60 21.02
N TYR A 2 -4.66 5.09 19.81
CA TYR A 2 -5.68 4.34 19.12
C TYR A 2 -5.55 2.81 19.18
N LYS A 3 -6.54 2.16 19.83
CA LYS A 3 -6.73 0.69 19.83
C LYS A 3 -6.70 0.06 18.43
N LEU A 4 -6.95 0.82 17.35
CA LEU A 4 -6.90 0.31 15.98
C LEU A 4 -5.47 0.04 15.54
N PHE A 5 -4.57 1.02 15.62
CA PHE A 5 -3.21 0.88 15.11
C PHE A 5 -2.41 -0.15 15.92
N ASP A 6 -2.65 -0.25 17.23
CA ASP A 6 -2.11 -1.36 18.04
C ASP A 6 -2.58 -2.73 17.51
N ARG A 7 -3.85 -2.85 17.09
CA ARG A 7 -4.38 -4.10 16.54
C ARG A 7 -3.81 -4.40 15.16
N LEU A 8 -3.67 -3.40 14.31
CA LEU A 8 -3.06 -3.55 12.98
C LEU A 8 -1.61 -3.97 13.11
N GLN A 9 -0.86 -3.35 14.02
CA GLN A 9 0.52 -3.76 14.34
C GLN A 9 0.59 -5.20 14.83
N ASN A 10 -0.27 -5.60 15.78
CA ASN A 10 -0.37 -6.99 16.24
C ASN A 10 -0.80 -7.97 15.14
N ALA A 11 -1.56 -7.51 14.15
CA ALA A 11 -1.95 -8.30 12.98
C ALA A 11 -0.86 -8.37 11.89
N GLY A 12 0.32 -7.82 12.16
CA GLY A 12 1.50 -7.87 11.30
C GLY A 12 1.57 -6.76 10.26
N PHE A 13 0.73 -5.72 10.35
CA PHE A 13 0.81 -4.58 9.44
C PHE A 13 2.01 -3.69 9.75
N PHE A 14 2.61 -3.21 8.68
CA PHE A 14 3.68 -2.22 8.66
C PHE A 14 3.46 -1.27 7.48
N GLY A 15 4.11 -0.11 7.52
CA GLY A 15 4.04 0.89 6.47
C GLY A 15 5.40 1.55 6.23
N VAL A 16 5.38 2.67 5.50
CA VAL A 16 6.58 3.45 5.16
C VAL A 16 7.22 4.05 6.41
N ASP A 17 6.38 4.55 7.33
CA ASP A 17 6.80 5.11 8.61
C ASP A 17 6.70 4.06 9.73
N VAL A 18 7.44 4.28 10.82
CA VAL A 18 7.33 3.45 12.03
C VAL A 18 5.95 3.60 12.68
N ASP A 19 5.31 4.75 12.50
CA ASP A 19 3.95 5.04 12.91
C ASP A 19 2.96 4.58 11.82
N LEU A 20 2.04 3.67 12.20
CA LEU A 20 1.05 3.12 11.29
C LEU A 20 -0.05 4.12 10.92
N GLU A 21 -0.33 5.10 11.78
CA GLU A 21 -1.28 6.17 11.51
C GLU A 21 -0.73 7.09 10.42
N ILE A 22 0.54 7.51 10.56
CA ILE A 22 1.24 8.29 9.53
C ILE A 22 1.31 7.51 8.22
N SER A 23 1.72 6.24 8.27
CA SER A 23 1.76 5.37 7.09
C SER A 23 0.42 5.30 6.36
N LEU A 24 -0.69 5.13 7.09
CA LEU A 24 -1.99 4.98 6.47
C LEU A 24 -2.55 6.30 5.91
N PHE A 25 -2.34 7.42 6.58
CA PHE A 25 -2.97 8.68 6.22
C PHE A 25 -2.11 9.65 5.40
N GLU A 26 -0.78 9.55 5.49
CA GLU A 26 0.14 10.37 4.70
C GLU A 26 0.72 9.61 3.51
N TYR A 27 0.98 8.31 3.68
CA TYR A 27 1.47 7.42 2.62
C TYR A 27 0.38 6.54 2.01
N ASN A 28 -0.86 6.71 2.45
CA ASN A 28 -2.06 6.07 1.90
C ASN A 28 -2.12 4.54 1.99
N PHE A 29 -1.22 3.85 2.68
CA PHE A 29 -1.33 2.40 2.82
C PHE A 29 -0.65 1.80 4.05
N LEU A 30 -1.10 0.59 4.40
CA LEU A 30 -0.43 -0.36 5.27
C LEU A 30 -0.37 -1.71 4.57
N MET A 31 0.67 -2.50 4.83
CA MET A 31 0.79 -3.84 4.25
C MET A 31 1.24 -4.87 5.27
N ARG A 32 0.92 -6.13 5.02
CA ARG A 32 1.39 -7.28 5.81
C ARG A 32 1.63 -8.47 4.90
N PRO A 33 2.57 -9.39 5.23
CA PRO A 33 2.71 -10.63 4.49
C PRO A 33 1.41 -11.47 4.60
N THR A 34 1.06 -12.17 3.52
CA THR A 34 0.06 -13.24 3.57
C THR A 34 0.73 -14.57 3.92
N ASP A 35 -0.04 -15.66 3.90
CA ASP A 35 0.47 -17.03 3.98
C ASP A 35 1.22 -17.45 2.70
N ILE A 36 1.01 -16.75 1.59
CA ILE A 36 1.74 -16.96 0.34
C ILE A 36 3.07 -16.19 0.38
N LYS A 37 4.18 -16.92 0.24
CA LYS A 37 5.52 -16.34 0.33
C LYS A 37 5.72 -15.23 -0.70
N GLY A 38 5.96 -14.02 -0.19
CA GLY A 38 6.27 -12.86 -1.02
C GLY A 38 5.04 -12.15 -1.57
N GLU A 39 3.84 -12.52 -1.13
CA GLU A 39 2.60 -11.79 -1.33
C GLU A 39 2.24 -10.98 -0.07
N TYR A 40 1.64 -9.82 -0.29
CA TYR A 40 1.28 -8.88 0.74
C TYR A 40 -0.18 -8.46 0.57
N GLN A 41 -0.92 -8.49 1.67
CA GLN A 41 -2.20 -7.81 1.74
C GLN A 41 -1.92 -6.33 2.02
N VAL A 42 -2.56 -5.45 1.25
CA VAL A 42 -2.46 -4.00 1.41
C VAL A 42 -3.82 -3.46 1.82
N ILE A 43 -3.86 -2.68 2.89
CA ILE A 43 -4.94 -1.74 3.18
C ILE A 43 -4.53 -0.42 2.56
N PHE A 44 -5.36 0.17 1.70
CA PHE A 44 -5.09 1.49 1.16
C PHE A 44 -6.20 2.47 1.51
N ALA A 45 -5.81 3.70 1.78
CA ALA A 45 -6.69 4.81 2.09
C ALA A 45 -6.84 5.68 0.84
N PHE A 46 -8.06 6.14 0.59
CA PHE A 46 -8.34 7.05 -0.50
C PHE A 46 -9.40 8.07 -0.09
N SER A 47 -9.32 9.25 -0.70
CA SER A 47 -10.35 10.28 -0.62
C SER A 47 -10.92 10.49 -2.02
N ASN A 48 -12.18 10.11 -2.23
CA ASN A 48 -12.89 10.43 -3.47
C ASN A 48 -13.85 11.60 -3.21
N GLN A 49 -13.87 12.59 -4.12
CA GLN A 49 -14.81 13.71 -4.10
C GLN A 49 -16.27 13.24 -4.18
N ASP A 50 -16.53 12.09 -4.79
CA ASP A 50 -17.88 11.48 -4.89
C ASP A 50 -18.38 10.89 -3.56
N PHE A 51 -17.49 10.71 -2.58
CA PHE A 51 -17.83 10.25 -1.24
C PHE A 51 -17.57 11.38 -0.23
N PRO A 52 -18.54 12.30 0.00
CA PRO A 52 -18.40 13.43 0.92
C PRO A 52 -18.26 13.04 2.41
N LEU A 53 -18.06 11.76 2.72
CA LEU A 53 -18.04 11.19 4.07
C LEU A 53 -16.63 10.90 4.62
N GLY A 54 -15.57 11.40 3.97
CA GLY A 54 -14.20 11.34 4.48
C GLY A 54 -13.37 10.18 3.91
N VAL A 55 -12.22 9.92 4.53
CA VAL A 55 -11.27 8.87 4.10
C VAL A 55 -11.92 7.49 4.18
N MET A 56 -11.86 6.76 3.08
CA MET A 56 -12.35 5.39 2.95
C MET A 56 -11.17 4.44 2.75
N PHE A 57 -11.40 3.16 3.01
CA PHE A 57 -10.38 2.12 2.91
C PHE A 57 -10.87 0.95 2.09
N ASP A 58 -9.98 0.29 1.38
CA ASP A 58 -10.24 -1.00 0.73
C ASP A 58 -8.97 -1.87 0.83
N TYR A 59 -9.05 -3.10 0.35
CA TYR A 59 -7.97 -4.06 0.38
C TYR A 59 -7.58 -4.50 -1.02
N GLY A 60 -6.29 -4.73 -1.21
CA GLY A 60 -5.78 -5.43 -2.37
C GLY A 60 -4.59 -6.29 -2.01
N TYR A 61 -3.99 -6.88 -3.03
CA TYR A 61 -2.86 -7.79 -2.87
C TYR A 61 -1.80 -7.44 -3.89
N ILE A 62 -0.55 -7.50 -3.47
CA ILE A 62 0.59 -7.36 -4.38
C ILE A 62 1.69 -8.32 -3.99
N SER A 63 2.40 -8.84 -4.98
CA SER A 63 3.56 -9.69 -4.76
C SER A 63 4.87 -8.98 -5.07
N THR A 64 5.93 -9.45 -4.42
CA THR A 64 7.31 -9.08 -4.75
C THR A 64 7.70 -9.44 -6.19
N LYS A 65 6.98 -10.39 -6.81
CA LYS A 65 7.14 -10.74 -8.21
C LYS A 65 6.57 -9.62 -9.09
N ASP A 66 5.33 -9.19 -8.84
CA ASP A 66 4.67 -8.11 -9.58
C ASP A 66 5.53 -6.82 -9.57
N ILE A 67 6.03 -6.45 -8.38
CA ILE A 67 6.90 -5.26 -8.20
C ILE A 67 8.21 -5.34 -9.01
N LYS A 68 8.74 -6.55 -9.24
CA LYS A 68 9.96 -6.74 -10.03
C LYS A 68 9.68 -6.73 -11.53
N GLU A 69 8.63 -7.43 -11.94
CA GLU A 69 8.27 -7.62 -13.35
C GLU A 69 7.77 -6.32 -13.97
N PHE A 70 7.14 -5.45 -13.17
CA PHE A 70 6.65 -4.15 -13.62
C PHE A 70 7.71 -3.26 -14.30
N LEU A 71 8.96 -3.28 -13.84
CA LEU A 71 10.05 -2.52 -14.49
C LEU A 71 10.43 -3.06 -15.89
N GLU A 72 9.90 -4.20 -16.27
CA GLU A 72 10.19 -4.93 -17.50
C GLU A 72 8.99 -4.93 -18.46
N GLU A 73 7.83 -4.46 -17.99
CA GLU A 73 6.61 -4.31 -18.78
C GLU A 73 6.77 -3.22 -19.84
N SER A 74 6.34 -3.52 -21.06
CA SER A 74 6.53 -2.62 -22.22
C SER A 74 5.74 -1.31 -22.14
N TRP A 75 4.66 -1.31 -21.37
CA TRP A 75 3.81 -0.14 -21.13
C TRP A 75 4.35 0.75 -20.01
N PHE A 76 5.28 0.26 -19.18
CA PHE A 76 5.80 0.99 -18.05
C PHE A 76 7.01 1.86 -18.43
N ASP A 77 6.98 3.14 -18.08
CA ASP A 77 8.10 4.06 -18.27
C ASP A 77 9.19 3.86 -17.19
N ALA A 78 9.93 2.75 -17.30
CA ALA A 78 11.02 2.44 -16.37
C ALA A 78 12.12 3.51 -16.32
N PRO A 79 12.59 4.10 -17.44
CA PRO A 79 13.55 5.20 -17.39
C PRO A 79 13.03 6.43 -16.64
N GLY A 80 11.79 6.85 -16.91
CA GLY A 80 11.16 7.98 -16.22
C GLY A 80 10.99 7.71 -14.73
N PHE A 81 10.54 6.51 -14.36
CA PHE A 81 10.41 6.10 -12.97
C PHE A 81 11.74 6.11 -12.22
N LEU A 82 12.80 5.51 -12.79
CA LEU A 82 14.12 5.48 -12.15
C LEU A 82 14.72 6.88 -12.00
N SER A 83 14.41 7.78 -12.95
CA SER A 83 14.74 9.21 -12.83
C SER A 83 13.93 9.89 -11.73
N PHE A 84 12.65 9.58 -11.59
CA PHE A 84 11.76 10.13 -10.56
C PHE A 84 12.22 9.75 -9.14
N VAL A 85 12.53 8.48 -8.90
CA VAL A 85 13.03 8.02 -7.59
C VAL A 85 14.50 8.38 -7.36
N GLY A 86 15.23 8.85 -8.38
CA GLY A 86 16.63 9.24 -8.29
C GLY A 86 17.60 8.10 -7.97
N MET A 87 17.26 6.86 -8.34
CA MET A 87 18.04 5.66 -8.03
C MET A 87 18.19 4.72 -9.23
N SER A 88 19.24 3.90 -9.25
CA SER A 88 19.36 2.81 -10.22
C SER A 88 18.43 1.64 -9.91
N LYS A 89 17.98 0.88 -10.93
CA LYS A 89 17.15 -0.33 -10.77
C LYS A 89 17.69 -1.27 -9.68
N THR A 90 18.99 -1.55 -9.70
CA THR A 90 19.64 -2.44 -8.72
C THR A 90 19.58 -1.90 -7.29
N SER A 91 19.67 -0.58 -7.10
CA SER A 91 19.58 0.03 -5.77
C SER A 91 18.14 0.05 -5.28
N TRP A 92 17.21 0.42 -6.15
CA TRP A 92 15.78 0.44 -5.86
C TRP A 92 15.25 -0.95 -5.47
N LEU A 93 15.65 -2.01 -6.19
CA LEU A 93 15.24 -3.38 -5.89
C LEU A 93 15.66 -3.88 -4.50
N LYS A 94 16.70 -3.29 -3.90
CA LYS A 94 17.18 -3.61 -2.55
C LYS A 94 16.38 -2.93 -1.44
N LEU A 95 15.55 -1.94 -1.77
CA LEU A 95 14.71 -1.28 -0.78
C LEU A 95 13.72 -2.27 -0.14
N PRO A 96 13.31 -2.02 1.11
CA PRO A 96 12.18 -2.71 1.72
C PRO A 96 10.92 -2.60 0.86
N ILE A 97 10.03 -3.59 0.98
CA ILE A 97 8.87 -3.73 0.09
C ILE A 97 7.92 -2.54 0.15
N GLN A 98 7.72 -1.96 1.33
CA GLN A 98 6.87 -0.78 1.53
C GLN A 98 7.40 0.45 0.77
N HIS A 99 8.71 0.65 0.70
CA HIS A 99 9.28 1.79 0.00
C HIS A 99 9.17 1.60 -1.52
N LYS A 100 9.39 0.37 -2.00
CA LYS A 100 9.17 0.05 -3.42
C LYS A 100 7.72 0.30 -3.83
N PHE A 101 6.77 -0.16 -3.00
CA PHE A 101 5.36 0.07 -3.28
C PHE A 101 5.00 1.56 -3.23
N GLN A 102 5.49 2.30 -2.23
CA GLN A 102 5.28 3.74 -2.13
C GLN A 102 5.76 4.48 -3.38
N ASP A 103 6.97 4.18 -3.84
CA ASP A 103 7.54 4.83 -5.03
C ASP A 103 6.67 4.58 -6.26
N LEU A 104 6.19 3.34 -6.43
CA LEU A 104 5.31 2.95 -7.53
C LEU A 104 3.99 3.73 -7.52
N ILE A 105 3.31 3.76 -6.37
CA ILE A 105 2.01 4.42 -6.22
C ILE A 105 2.12 5.96 -6.16
N SER A 106 3.33 6.48 -6.03
CA SER A 106 3.63 7.92 -6.12
C SER A 106 3.90 8.34 -7.56
N TYR A 107 4.48 7.45 -8.38
CA TYR A 107 4.74 7.71 -9.79
C TYR A 107 3.48 7.52 -10.65
N TYR A 108 2.75 6.44 -10.41
CA TYR A 108 1.42 6.21 -10.95
C TYR A 108 0.41 6.04 -9.84
N ALA A 109 -0.85 6.41 -10.07
CA ALA A 109 -1.90 6.20 -9.08
C ALA A 109 -2.07 4.70 -8.77
N ILE A 110 -2.54 4.37 -7.56
CA ILE A 110 -2.66 2.98 -7.10
C ILE A 110 -3.59 2.14 -8.01
N GLU A 111 -4.54 2.80 -8.67
CA GLU A 111 -5.49 2.25 -9.64
C GLU A 111 -4.80 1.62 -10.86
N GLU A 112 -3.67 2.16 -11.30
CA GLU A 112 -2.87 1.60 -12.41
C GLU A 112 -2.27 0.23 -12.04
N PHE A 113 -2.26 -0.12 -10.75
CA PHE A 113 -1.81 -1.40 -10.24
C PHE A 113 -2.96 -2.33 -9.86
N GLY A 114 -4.18 -2.05 -10.34
CA GLY A 114 -5.36 -2.88 -10.10
C GLY A 114 -6.01 -2.68 -8.72
N PHE A 115 -5.51 -1.75 -7.90
CA PHE A 115 -6.14 -1.38 -6.63
C PHE A 115 -7.25 -0.39 -6.90
N SER A 116 -8.48 -0.82 -6.69
CA SER A 116 -9.66 0.00 -6.94
C SER A 116 -10.62 -0.11 -5.78
N CYS A 117 -11.31 0.98 -5.53
CA CYS A 117 -12.36 1.05 -4.52
C CYS A 117 -13.68 0.51 -5.10
N TYR A 118 -13.81 -0.81 -5.20
CA TYR A 118 -15.11 -1.42 -5.53
C TYR A 118 -15.95 -1.66 -4.28
N TYR A 119 -15.33 -1.89 -3.12
CA TYR A 119 -16.01 -2.23 -1.88
C TYR A 119 -15.47 -1.41 -0.70
N PRO A 120 -15.61 -0.06 -0.74
CA PRO A 120 -15.12 0.82 0.31
C PRO A 120 -15.65 0.42 1.68
N ILE A 121 -14.77 0.38 2.67
CA ILE A 121 -15.12 0.21 4.07
C ILE A 121 -14.74 1.45 4.88
N SER A 122 -15.59 1.79 5.86
CA SER A 122 -15.29 2.84 6.83
C SER A 122 -14.18 2.42 7.81
N ILE A 123 -13.54 3.40 8.47
CA ILE A 123 -12.59 3.11 9.58
C ILE A 123 -13.21 2.26 10.69
N PHE A 124 -14.52 2.39 10.95
CA PHE A 124 -15.21 1.57 11.94
C PHE A 124 -15.36 0.11 11.48
N SER A 125 -15.63 -0.09 10.18
CA SER A 125 -15.66 -1.43 9.58
C SER A 125 -14.27 -2.07 9.64
N LEU A 126 -13.22 -1.32 9.28
CA LEU A 126 -11.83 -1.76 9.39
C LEU A 126 -11.50 -2.18 10.84
N ALA A 127 -11.86 -1.35 11.81
CA ALA A 127 -11.64 -1.65 13.23
C ALA A 127 -12.42 -2.86 13.76
N ARG A 128 -13.56 -3.21 13.13
CA ARG A 128 -14.33 -4.42 13.45
C ARG A 128 -13.69 -5.66 12.82
N THR A 129 -13.14 -5.57 11.61
CA THR A 129 -12.42 -6.67 10.94
C THR A 129 -11.26 -7.17 11.80
N TYR A 130 -10.53 -6.25 12.43
CA TYR A 130 -9.37 -6.57 13.27
C TYR A 130 -9.70 -6.56 14.77
N LYS A 131 -10.96 -6.82 15.17
CA LYS A 131 -11.27 -7.10 16.58
C LYS A 131 -10.60 -8.41 17.00
N THR A 132 -9.79 -8.37 18.04
CA THR A 132 -9.39 -9.57 18.77
C THR A 132 -10.62 -10.24 19.37
N LYS A 133 -10.73 -11.56 19.24
CA LYS A 133 -11.66 -12.38 20.03
C LYS A 133 -11.26 -12.35 21.50
#